data_AF-A0A9Q0Z212-F1
#
_entry.id   AF-A0A9Q0Z212-F1
#
_cell.length_a   1.000
_cell.length_b   1.000
_cell.length_c   1.000
_cell.angle_alpha   90.00
_cell.angle_beta   90.00
_cell.angle_gamma   90.00
#
_symmetry.space_group_name_H-M   'P 1'
#
loop_
_entity.id
_entity.type
_entity.pdbx_description
1 polymer ?
#
loop_
_entity_poly.entity_id
_entity_poly.type
_entity_poly.pdbx_seq_one_letter_code
_entity_poly.pdbx_strand_id
1 'polypeptide(L)'
;MDELTTSVSTLNLERVRRLKGHLLALTQRVQKVHDEIEHLMDDDGDMAEMHLTKKKQRLEAYALGDIYFQNDIPAETRVVSKSAPCSPVRTISGVQKLQRAFSNIHGSLMSSSSNDENIDQLEMLLEAYFAAIDNAQSKLFTLKEYIDDTEDLINIKLGNVQNQLIQFELLLTAATFVATTLAVVTGIFGMNFVASIFDYPSAFYWVLIISGFACVLLYFSFLFYFRYKKVFPS
;
A
#
# COMPACT_ATOMS: atom_id res chain seq x y z
N MET A 1 -29.96 -19.52 -2.56
CA MET A 1 -29.29 -18.71 -3.61
C MET A 1 -28.33 -17.67 -3.02
N ASP A 2 -28.29 -17.55 -1.69
CA ASP A 2 -27.46 -16.58 -0.95
C ASP A 2 -26.01 -17.04 -0.70
N GLU A 3 -25.72 -18.33 -0.92
CA GLU A 3 -24.39 -18.92 -0.69
C GLU A 3 -23.45 -18.71 -1.89
N LEU A 4 -24.00 -18.52 -3.10
CA LEU A 4 -23.23 -18.28 -4.31
C LEU A 4 -22.76 -16.83 -4.45
N THR A 5 -23.49 -15.86 -3.87
CA THR A 5 -23.12 -14.44 -3.88
C THR A 5 -22.18 -14.06 -2.73
N THR A 6 -22.24 -14.79 -1.61
CA THR A 6 -21.29 -14.64 -0.49
C THR A 6 -19.95 -15.33 -0.74
N SER A 7 -19.93 -16.50 -1.40
CA SER A 7 -18.67 -17.19 -1.74
C SER A 7 -17.89 -16.53 -2.89
N VAL A 8 -18.56 -15.81 -3.79
CA VAL A 8 -17.92 -15.07 -4.88
C VAL A 8 -17.32 -13.73 -4.42
N SER A 9 -17.66 -13.22 -3.24
CA SER A 9 -17.28 -11.86 -2.80
C SER A 9 -16.21 -11.81 -1.70
N THR A 10 -16.16 -12.72 -0.73
CA THR A 10 -15.21 -12.61 0.40
C THR A 10 -13.75 -12.88 -0.01
N LEU A 11 -13.52 -13.92 -0.81
CA LEU A 11 -12.18 -14.30 -1.27
C LEU A 11 -11.62 -13.26 -2.25
N ASN A 12 -12.47 -12.73 -3.12
CA ASN A 12 -12.07 -11.68 -4.07
C ASN A 12 -11.85 -10.34 -3.37
N LEU A 13 -12.67 -9.98 -2.37
CA LEU A 13 -12.45 -8.80 -1.54
C LEU A 13 -11.14 -8.91 -0.75
N GLU A 14 -10.84 -10.10 -0.22
CA GLU A 14 -9.57 -10.33 0.48
C GLU A 14 -8.37 -10.24 -0.47
N ARG A 15 -8.50 -10.75 -1.71
CA ARG A 15 -7.49 -10.56 -2.75
C ARG A 15 -7.30 -9.07 -3.10
N VAL A 16 -8.38 -8.31 -3.24
CA VAL A 16 -8.33 -6.87 -3.52
C VAL A 16 -7.69 -6.12 -2.35
N ARG A 17 -8.06 -6.44 -1.10
CA ARG A 17 -7.47 -5.84 0.11
C ARG A 17 -5.98 -6.16 0.23
N ARG A 18 -5.59 -7.41 -0.05
CA ARG A 18 -4.18 -7.81 -0.09
C ARG A 18 -3.42 -7.11 -1.21
N LEU A 19 -4.01 -7.00 -2.40
CA LEU A 19 -3.44 -6.27 -3.53
C LEU A 19 -3.25 -4.79 -3.19
N LYS A 20 -4.24 -4.16 -2.57
CA LYS A 20 -4.17 -2.78 -2.06
C LYS A 20 -3.03 -2.61 -1.06
N GLY A 21 -2.89 -3.52 -0.11
CA GLY A 21 -1.79 -3.51 0.85
C GLY A 21 -0.42 -3.64 0.19
N HIS A 22 -0.27 -4.57 -0.75
CA HIS A 22 0.97 -4.74 -1.52
C HIS A 22 1.26 -3.51 -2.39
N LEU A 23 0.24 -2.93 -3.04
CA LEU A 23 0.36 -1.74 -3.86
C LEU A 23 0.82 -0.55 -3.02
N LEU A 24 0.20 -0.32 -1.87
CA LEU A 24 0.57 0.76 -0.95
C LEU A 24 2.04 0.63 -0.50
N ALA A 25 2.46 -0.58 -0.12
CA ALA A 25 3.84 -0.83 0.27
C ALA A 25 4.82 -0.60 -0.90
N LEU A 26 4.42 -0.96 -2.12
CA LEU A 26 5.22 -0.72 -3.32
C LEU A 26 5.32 0.77 -3.63
N THR A 27 4.22 1.52 -3.58
CA THR A 27 4.19 2.97 -3.78
C THR A 27 5.11 3.67 -2.79
N GLN A 28 5.07 3.31 -1.50
CA GLN A 28 5.97 3.87 -0.48
C GLN A 28 7.45 3.61 -0.79
N ARG A 29 7.79 2.40 -1.24
CA ARG A 29 9.17 2.04 -1.61
C ARG A 29 9.63 2.80 -2.85
N VAL A 30 8.78 2.91 -3.86
CA VAL A 30 9.09 3.64 -5.10
C VAL A 30 9.25 5.12 -4.81
N GLN A 31 8.43 5.70 -3.93
CA GLN A 31 8.58 7.09 -3.52
C GLN A 31 9.87 7.32 -2.73
N LYS A 32 10.23 6.41 -1.83
CA LYS A 32 11.52 6.48 -1.16
C LYS A 32 12.71 6.42 -2.13
N VAL A 33 12.64 5.54 -3.13
CA VAL A 33 13.68 5.44 -4.17
C VAL A 33 13.74 6.72 -5.01
N HIS A 34 12.58 7.30 -5.35
CA HIS A 34 12.50 8.59 -6.01
C HIS A 34 13.19 9.68 -5.18
N ASP A 35 12.83 9.83 -3.90
CA ASP A 35 13.38 10.86 -3.02
C ASP A 35 14.91 10.70 -2.81
N GLU A 36 15.42 9.48 -2.66
CA GLU A 36 16.86 9.22 -2.53
C GLU A 36 17.63 9.53 -3.81
N ILE A 37 17.02 9.33 -4.97
CA ILE A 37 17.64 9.56 -6.27
C ILE A 37 17.61 11.04 -6.66
N GLU A 38 16.51 11.73 -6.36
CA GLU A 38 16.40 13.19 -6.47
C GLU A 38 17.46 13.87 -5.60
N HIS A 39 17.61 13.42 -4.34
CA HIS A 39 18.64 13.95 -3.46
C HIS A 39 20.07 13.74 -3.99
N LEU A 40 20.33 12.60 -4.65
CA LEU A 40 21.62 12.30 -5.25
C LEU A 40 21.89 13.14 -6.52
N MET A 41 20.85 13.52 -7.26
CA MET A 41 20.96 14.44 -8.40
C MET A 41 21.23 15.88 -7.98
N ASP A 42 20.75 16.30 -6.82
CA ASP A 42 20.90 17.68 -6.34
C ASP A 42 22.35 18.06 -5.95
N ASP A 43 23.24 17.08 -5.73
CA ASP A 43 24.64 17.30 -5.31
C ASP A 43 25.65 16.70 -6.31
N ASP A 44 26.25 17.56 -7.14
CA ASP A 44 27.32 17.21 -8.08
C ASP A 44 28.54 16.54 -7.39
N GLY A 45 28.77 16.84 -6.11
CA GLY A 45 29.81 16.22 -5.30
C GLY A 45 29.54 14.73 -5.07
N ASP A 46 28.32 14.39 -4.67
CA ASP A 46 27.88 13.00 -4.47
C ASP A 46 27.81 12.24 -5.82
N MET A 47 27.47 12.92 -6.92
CA MET A 47 27.59 12.34 -8.27
C MET A 47 29.04 12.04 -8.65
N ALA A 48 29.98 12.96 -8.40
CA ALA A 48 31.40 12.77 -8.68
C ALA A 48 32.01 11.62 -7.85
N GLU A 49 31.47 11.38 -6.66
CA GLU A 49 31.90 10.34 -5.75
C GLU A 49 31.67 8.92 -6.29
N MET A 50 30.68 8.75 -7.17
CA MET A 50 30.26 7.46 -7.75
C MET A 50 31.26 6.88 -8.78
N HIS A 51 32.20 7.68 -9.28
CA HIS A 51 33.24 7.24 -10.22
C HIS A 51 34.35 6.41 -9.57
N LEU A 52 33.96 5.26 -9.01
CA LEU A 52 34.80 4.36 -8.21
C LEU A 52 35.97 3.77 -9.02
N THR A 53 35.77 3.47 -10.30
CA THR A 53 36.83 2.92 -11.18
C THR A 53 38.00 3.90 -11.30
N LYS A 54 37.72 5.20 -11.50
CA LYS A 54 38.76 6.23 -11.55
C LYS A 54 39.41 6.46 -10.18
N LYS A 55 38.63 6.46 -9.09
CA LYS A 55 39.16 6.54 -7.72
C LYS A 55 40.12 5.38 -7.44
N LYS A 56 39.75 4.15 -7.79
CA LYS A 56 40.59 2.95 -7.67
C LYS A 56 41.86 3.07 -8.51
N GLN A 57 41.75 3.47 -9.77
CA GLN A 57 42.90 3.61 -10.66
C GLN A 57 43.89 4.68 -10.16
N ARG A 58 43.39 5.80 -9.60
CA ARG A 58 44.25 6.79 -8.94
C ARG A 58 44.96 6.20 -7.73
N LEU A 59 44.23 5.48 -6.87
CA LEU A 59 44.83 4.83 -5.70
C LEU A 59 45.91 3.81 -6.09
N GLU A 60 45.67 3.01 -7.14
CA GLU A 60 46.65 2.07 -7.68
C GLU A 60 47.88 2.78 -8.30
N ALA A 61 47.67 3.91 -8.99
CA ALA A 61 48.76 4.72 -9.52
C ALA A 61 49.62 5.37 -8.42
N TYR A 62 49.00 5.84 -7.34
CA TYR A 62 49.72 6.34 -6.16
C TYR A 62 50.50 5.23 -5.46
N ALA A 63 49.91 4.04 -5.30
CA ALA A 63 50.58 2.88 -4.70
C ALA A 63 51.78 2.41 -5.53
N LEU A 64 51.71 2.49 -6.86
CA LEU A 64 52.83 2.20 -7.74
C LEU A 64 53.90 3.30 -7.68
N GLY A 65 53.50 4.57 -7.63
CA GLY A 65 54.41 5.71 -7.53
C GLY A 65 55.28 5.68 -6.28
N ASP A 66 54.74 5.28 -5.13
CA ASP A 66 55.47 5.17 -3.86
C ASP A 66 56.62 4.14 -3.92
N ILE A 67 56.46 3.09 -4.74
CA ILE A 67 57.50 2.07 -4.97
C ILE A 67 58.68 2.62 -5.81
N TYR A 68 58.43 3.57 -6.71
CA TYR A 68 59.48 4.15 -7.57
C TYR A 68 60.31 5.24 -6.89
N PHE A 69 59.78 5.95 -5.88
CA PHE A 69 60.53 6.98 -5.15
C PHE A 69 61.53 6.44 -4.12
N GLN A 70 61.51 5.14 -3.80
CA GLN A 70 62.44 4.52 -2.84
C GLN A 70 63.80 4.12 -3.49
N ASN A 71 63.94 4.18 -4.81
CA ASN A 71 65.10 3.60 -5.53
C ASN A 71 66.21 4.59 -5.96
N ASP A 72 66.07 5.90 -5.75
CA ASP A 72 67.09 6.87 -6.17
C ASP A 72 67.86 7.51 -5.00
N ILE A 73 68.80 6.75 -4.42
CA ILE A 73 70.01 7.32 -3.78
C ILE A 73 71.24 6.55 -4.29
N PRO A 74 72.17 7.19 -5.03
CA PRO A 74 73.46 6.58 -5.35
C PRO A 74 74.53 7.05 -4.34
N ALA A 75 75.16 6.10 -3.65
CA ALA A 75 76.50 6.30 -3.08
C ALA A 75 77.17 4.95 -2.81
N GLU A 76 78.19 4.63 -3.59
CA GLU A 76 79.16 3.58 -3.32
C GLU A 76 79.90 3.82 -1.98
N THR A 77 80.08 2.76 -1.19
CA THR A 77 81.37 2.23 -0.67
C THR A 77 81.26 1.70 0.78
N ARG A 78 81.31 0.35 0.90
CA ARG A 78 81.88 -0.49 2.00
C ARG A 78 81.23 -0.39 3.41
N VAL A 79 81.05 -1.44 4.24
CA VAL A 79 81.58 -2.81 4.38
C VAL A 79 80.49 -3.69 5.06
N VAL A 80 80.52 -4.98 4.74
CA VAL A 80 79.83 -6.14 5.36
C VAL A 80 79.78 -6.14 6.90
N SER A 81 78.63 -6.46 7.51
CA SER A 81 78.45 -7.63 8.43
C SER A 81 77.02 -7.81 8.97
N LYS A 82 76.68 -9.07 9.19
CA LYS A 82 75.38 -9.67 9.54
C LYS A 82 74.95 -9.41 11.00
N SER A 83 73.65 -9.21 11.26
CA SER A 83 72.78 -10.04 12.15
C SER A 83 71.58 -9.29 12.81
N ALA A 84 70.41 -9.92 12.69
CA ALA A 84 69.17 -9.94 13.52
C ALA A 84 68.35 -8.65 13.86
N PRO A 85 67.00 -8.78 14.00
CA PRO A 85 66.06 -7.66 14.20
C PRO A 85 65.64 -7.48 15.68
N CYS A 86 65.18 -6.26 16.07
CA CYS A 86 64.11 -5.98 17.05
C CYS A 86 64.08 -4.48 17.46
N SER A 87 62.95 -3.80 17.22
CA SER A 87 62.12 -2.90 18.09
C SER A 87 62.73 -2.09 19.28
N PRO A 88 62.00 -1.13 19.90
CA PRO A 88 61.53 0.20 19.45
C PRO A 88 62.06 1.35 20.38
N VAL A 89 61.60 2.60 20.16
CA VAL A 89 61.55 3.72 21.14
C VAL A 89 62.73 4.73 21.19
N ARG A 90 62.46 5.87 20.55
CA ARG A 90 62.37 7.25 21.09
C ARG A 90 63.60 7.94 21.72
N THR A 91 63.79 9.15 21.20
CA THR A 91 64.04 10.46 21.87
C THR A 91 65.47 11.06 21.92
N ILE A 92 65.54 12.24 21.27
CA ILE A 92 66.15 13.53 21.66
C ILE A 92 67.60 13.84 21.26
N SER A 93 67.72 15.05 20.72
CA SER A 93 68.88 15.96 20.64
C SER A 93 69.71 15.82 19.37
N GLY A 94 69.85 16.84 18.52
CA GLY A 94 69.40 18.22 18.61
C GLY A 94 69.94 19.01 17.41
N VAL A 95 69.13 19.98 16.99
CA VAL A 95 69.49 21.25 16.35
C VAL A 95 70.25 21.21 15.01
N GLN A 96 69.56 21.63 13.93
CA GLN A 96 70.02 22.59 12.90
C GLN A 96 68.85 22.83 11.91
N LYS A 97 68.14 23.97 11.96
CA LYS A 97 68.44 25.29 11.41
C LYS A 97 68.14 25.41 9.89
N LEU A 98 67.10 26.20 9.63
CA LEU A 98 66.84 27.09 8.48
C LEU A 98 66.08 26.56 7.23
N GLN A 99 64.96 27.27 7.01
CA GLN A 99 64.59 27.99 5.79
C GLN A 99 63.69 27.32 4.75
N ARG A 100 62.57 28.03 4.49
CA ARG A 100 61.92 28.30 3.17
C ARG A 100 61.48 27.06 2.37
N ALA A 101 60.34 27.05 1.70
CA ALA A 101 59.38 28.07 1.35
C ALA A 101 58.10 27.35 0.96
N PHE A 102 57.02 28.12 0.90
CA PHE A 102 55.79 27.82 0.20
C PHE A 102 56.01 27.04 -1.10
N SER A 103 55.36 25.88 -1.19
CA SER A 103 54.94 25.31 -2.46
C SER A 103 53.62 24.56 -2.23
N ASN A 104 52.55 25.32 -1.98
CA ASN A 104 51.23 24.95 -2.47
C ASN A 104 51.34 24.95 -4.00
N ILE A 105 51.87 23.85 -4.56
CA ILE A 105 51.80 23.57 -5.98
C ILE A 105 50.34 23.26 -6.25
N HIS A 106 49.64 24.32 -6.64
CA HIS A 106 48.45 24.30 -7.45
C HIS A 106 48.73 23.39 -8.66
N GLY A 107 48.18 22.18 -8.61
CA GLY A 107 48.41 21.13 -9.58
C GLY A 107 47.18 20.27 -9.79
N SER A 108 46.01 20.89 -10.02
CA SER A 108 44.83 20.17 -10.50
C SER A 108 43.89 21.05 -11.32
N LEU A 109 44.42 21.91 -12.21
CA LEU A 109 43.57 22.63 -13.17
C LEU A 109 43.22 21.79 -14.41
N MET A 110 43.81 20.59 -14.57
CA MET A 110 43.55 19.71 -15.72
C MET A 110 42.66 18.50 -15.41
N SER A 111 42.02 18.45 -14.23
CA SER A 111 41.08 17.38 -13.87
C SER A 111 39.61 17.78 -13.90
N SER A 112 39.29 19.08 -13.92
CA SER A 112 37.89 19.57 -13.91
C SER A 112 37.15 19.14 -15.18
N SER A 113 37.72 19.42 -16.35
CA SER A 113 37.07 19.11 -17.64
C SER A 113 36.73 17.63 -17.80
N SER A 114 37.56 16.73 -17.26
CA SER A 114 37.32 15.29 -17.31
C SER A 114 36.37 14.80 -16.22
N ASN A 115 36.14 15.59 -15.16
CA ASN A 115 35.17 15.25 -14.13
C ASN A 115 33.79 15.71 -14.58
N ASP A 116 33.68 16.93 -15.13
CA ASP A 116 32.45 17.53 -15.64
C ASP A 116 31.82 16.64 -16.73
N GLU A 117 32.58 16.25 -17.76
CA GLU A 117 32.09 15.33 -18.83
C GLU A 117 31.62 13.96 -18.30
N ASN A 118 32.07 13.56 -17.11
CA ASN A 118 31.71 12.29 -16.49
C ASN A 118 30.55 12.42 -15.49
N ILE A 119 30.35 13.60 -14.94
CA ILE A 119 29.16 13.97 -14.18
C ILE A 119 27.98 14.08 -15.16
N ASP A 120 28.15 14.77 -16.30
CA ASP A 120 27.13 14.91 -17.35
C ASP A 120 26.61 13.55 -17.88
N GLN A 121 27.52 12.57 -18.05
CA GLN A 121 27.12 11.22 -18.49
C GLN A 121 26.34 10.46 -17.42
N LEU A 122 26.66 10.67 -16.14
CA LEU A 122 25.95 10.07 -15.02
C LEU A 122 24.57 10.71 -14.85
N GLU A 123 24.49 12.03 -14.96
CA GLU A 123 23.25 12.81 -14.93
C GLU A 123 22.27 12.32 -16.00
N MET A 124 22.70 12.17 -17.27
CA MET A 124 21.83 11.63 -18.33
C MET A 124 21.30 10.22 -18.03
N LEU A 125 22.10 9.34 -17.41
CA LEU A 125 21.65 8.00 -17.02
C LEU A 125 20.64 8.07 -15.88
N LEU A 126 20.93 8.89 -14.89
CA LEU A 126 20.11 9.05 -13.70
C LEU A 126 18.77 9.69 -14.07
N GLU A 127 18.76 10.71 -14.92
CA GLU A 127 17.55 11.32 -15.51
C GLU A 127 16.67 10.29 -16.23
N ALA A 128 17.27 9.39 -17.03
CA ALA A 128 16.52 8.33 -17.70
C ALA A 128 15.88 7.35 -16.69
N TYR A 129 16.56 7.08 -15.57
CA TYR A 129 16.01 6.24 -14.50
C TYR A 129 14.94 6.97 -13.68
N PHE A 130 15.13 8.27 -13.42
CA PHE A 130 14.16 9.14 -12.76
C PHE A 130 12.85 9.21 -13.57
N ALA A 131 12.94 9.44 -14.88
CA ALA A 131 11.79 9.39 -15.79
C ALA A 131 11.10 8.02 -15.80
N ALA A 132 11.86 6.92 -15.65
CA ALA A 132 11.28 5.59 -15.53
C ALA A 132 10.55 5.38 -14.18
N ILE A 133 11.07 5.94 -13.09
CA ILE A 133 10.43 5.95 -11.77
C ILE A 133 9.13 6.76 -11.80
N ASP A 134 9.13 7.95 -12.40
CA ASP A 134 7.92 8.79 -12.51
C ASP A 134 6.81 8.11 -13.30
N ASN A 135 7.19 7.43 -14.38
CA ASN A 135 6.25 6.59 -15.13
C ASN A 135 5.72 5.42 -14.29
N ALA A 136 6.57 4.80 -13.47
CA ALA A 136 6.14 3.75 -12.55
C ALA A 136 5.19 4.31 -11.48
N GLN A 137 5.49 5.47 -10.88
CA GLN A 137 4.62 6.16 -9.92
C GLN A 137 3.26 6.48 -10.53
N SER A 138 3.24 7.01 -11.75
CA SER A 138 2.01 7.31 -12.49
C SER A 138 1.14 6.06 -12.67
N LYS A 139 1.74 4.93 -13.08
CA LYS A 139 1.04 3.64 -13.21
C LYS A 139 0.52 3.12 -11.87
N LEU A 140 1.29 3.26 -10.78
CA LEU A 140 0.87 2.86 -9.45
C LEU A 140 -0.32 3.70 -8.96
N PHE A 141 -0.33 5.00 -9.28
CA PHE A 141 -1.45 5.89 -8.96
C PHE A 141 -2.72 5.47 -9.71
N THR A 142 -2.65 5.24 -11.02
CA THR A 142 -3.79 4.73 -11.80
C THR A 142 -4.30 3.37 -11.28
N LEU A 143 -3.39 2.46 -10.92
CA LEU A 143 -3.78 1.17 -10.37
C LEU A 143 -4.45 1.30 -8.99
N LYS A 144 -4.03 2.28 -8.18
CA LYS A 144 -4.65 2.59 -6.90
C LYS A 144 -6.08 3.08 -7.11
N GLU A 145 -6.29 4.03 -8.02
CA GLU A 145 -7.62 4.54 -8.39
C GLU A 145 -8.55 3.41 -8.83
N TYR A 146 -8.08 2.51 -9.70
CA TYR A 146 -8.84 1.34 -10.13
C TYR A 146 -9.25 0.39 -8.98
N ILE A 147 -8.35 0.18 -8.01
CA ILE A 147 -8.64 -0.62 -6.82
C ILE A 147 -9.66 0.07 -5.92
N ASP A 148 -9.53 1.39 -5.72
CA ASP A 148 -10.46 2.18 -4.92
C ASP A 148 -11.86 2.21 -5.56
N ASP A 149 -11.97 2.39 -6.89
CA ASP A 149 -13.23 2.27 -7.65
C ASP A 149 -13.88 0.89 -7.48
N THR A 150 -13.07 -0.16 -7.48
CA THR A 150 -13.56 -1.53 -7.28
C THR A 150 -14.10 -1.73 -5.86
N GLU A 151 -13.46 -1.15 -4.85
CA GLU A 151 -13.93 -1.17 -3.46
C GLU A 151 -15.29 -0.47 -3.32
N ASP A 152 -15.43 0.71 -3.94
CA ASP A 152 -16.69 1.46 -3.94
C ASP A 152 -17.81 0.70 -4.66
N LEU A 153 -17.51 0.06 -5.80
CA LEU A 153 -18.46 -0.80 -6.49
C LEU A 153 -18.92 -1.95 -5.60
N ILE A 154 -18.00 -2.60 -4.88
CA ILE A 154 -18.35 -3.70 -3.97
C ILE A 154 -19.19 -3.16 -2.80
N ASN A 155 -18.86 -2.00 -2.24
CA ASN A 155 -19.61 -1.36 -1.17
C ASN A 155 -21.05 -1.05 -1.60
N ILE A 156 -21.24 -0.49 -2.81
CA ILE A 156 -22.58 -0.21 -3.36
C ILE A 156 -23.37 -1.52 -3.57
N LYS A 157 -22.72 -2.56 -4.11
CA LYS A 157 -23.38 -3.87 -4.32
C LYS A 157 -23.77 -4.52 -2.99
N LEU A 158 -22.90 -4.47 -1.99
CA LEU A 158 -23.18 -5.01 -0.66
C LEU A 158 -24.34 -4.25 0.01
N GLY A 159 -24.35 -2.92 -0.08
CA GLY A 159 -25.46 -2.09 0.40
C GLY A 159 -26.80 -2.45 -0.25
N ASN A 160 -26.81 -2.69 -1.57
CA ASN A 160 -28.02 -3.13 -2.27
C ASN A 160 -28.52 -4.51 -1.81
N VAL A 161 -27.62 -5.48 -1.63
CA VAL A 161 -27.98 -6.83 -1.16
C VAL A 161 -28.52 -6.77 0.28
N GLN A 162 -27.87 -6.02 1.17
CA GLN A 162 -28.38 -5.81 2.53
C GLN A 162 -29.77 -5.17 2.53
N ASN A 163 -29.99 -4.17 1.67
CA ASN A 163 -31.29 -3.53 1.52
C ASN A 163 -32.37 -4.52 1.04
N GLN A 164 -32.04 -5.40 0.09
CA GLN A 164 -32.95 -6.48 -0.34
C GLN A 164 -33.25 -7.48 0.79
N LEU A 165 -32.26 -7.82 1.60
CA LEU A 165 -32.44 -8.73 2.73
C LEU A 165 -33.38 -8.13 3.79
N ILE A 166 -33.19 -6.86 4.15
CA ILE A 166 -34.09 -6.11 5.06
C ILE A 166 -35.51 -6.08 4.50
N GLN A 167 -35.66 -5.88 3.19
CA GLN A 167 -36.97 -5.90 2.54
C GLN A 167 -37.66 -7.27 2.66
N PHE A 168 -36.92 -8.36 2.44
CA PHE A 168 -37.46 -9.72 2.56
C PHE A 168 -37.83 -10.05 4.01
N GLU A 169 -37.02 -9.65 4.98
CA GLU A 169 -37.28 -9.84 6.40
C GLU A 169 -38.55 -9.10 6.85
N LEU A 170 -38.74 -7.85 6.41
CA LEU A 170 -39.96 -7.08 6.68
C LEU A 170 -41.20 -7.77 6.10
N LEU A 171 -41.09 -8.31 4.89
CA LEU A 171 -42.19 -9.05 4.25
C LEU A 171 -42.53 -10.33 5.01
N LEU A 172 -41.51 -11.10 5.40
CA LEU A 172 -41.70 -12.34 6.17
C LEU A 172 -42.29 -12.06 7.57
N THR A 173 -41.85 -11.00 8.23
CA THR A 173 -42.41 -10.54 9.52
C THR A 173 -43.88 -10.13 9.37
N ALA A 174 -44.24 -9.45 8.28
CA ALA A 174 -45.63 -9.11 8.01
C ALA A 174 -46.49 -10.35 7.73
N ALA A 175 -45.99 -11.29 6.94
CA ALA A 175 -46.68 -12.53 6.64
C ALA A 175 -46.90 -13.38 7.90
N THR A 176 -45.89 -13.50 8.75
CA THR A 176 -46.00 -14.22 10.03
C THR A 176 -46.94 -13.52 11.02
N PHE A 177 -46.97 -12.19 11.05
CA PHE A 177 -47.96 -11.44 11.82
C PHE A 177 -49.39 -11.77 11.38
N VAL A 178 -49.67 -11.74 10.08
CA VAL A 178 -51.00 -12.08 9.52
C VAL A 178 -51.35 -13.53 9.79
N ALA A 179 -50.42 -14.47 9.58
CA ALA A 179 -50.61 -15.87 9.91
C ALA A 179 -50.92 -16.09 11.40
N THR A 180 -50.27 -15.32 12.29
CA THR A 180 -50.54 -15.36 13.73
C THR A 180 -51.94 -14.86 14.06
N THR A 181 -52.39 -13.76 13.45
CA THR A 181 -53.77 -13.27 13.66
C THR A 181 -54.82 -14.28 13.18
N LEU A 182 -54.59 -14.95 12.05
CA LEU A 182 -55.44 -16.05 11.56
C LEU A 182 -55.43 -17.25 12.49
N ALA A 183 -54.26 -17.64 13.01
CA ALA A 183 -54.13 -18.74 13.95
C ALA A 183 -54.86 -18.46 15.27
N VAL A 184 -54.81 -17.23 15.77
CA VAL A 184 -55.55 -16.81 16.98
C VAL A 184 -57.06 -16.88 16.75
N VAL A 185 -57.55 -16.33 15.64
CA VAL A 185 -58.97 -16.39 15.26
C VAL A 185 -59.43 -17.84 15.11
N THR A 186 -58.67 -18.65 14.38
CA THR A 186 -58.94 -20.08 14.19
C THR A 186 -58.91 -20.84 15.50
N GLY A 187 -57.99 -20.50 16.42
CA GLY A 187 -57.91 -21.08 17.75
C GLY A 187 -59.12 -20.75 18.62
N ILE A 188 -59.58 -19.49 18.61
CA ILE A 188 -60.79 -19.07 19.35
C ILE A 188 -62.01 -19.83 18.84
N PHE A 189 -62.17 -20.00 17.52
CA PHE A 189 -63.30 -20.74 16.95
C PHE A 189 -63.16 -22.27 17.03
N GLY A 190 -61.92 -22.78 17.05
CA GLY A 190 -61.62 -24.21 17.20
C GLY A 190 -61.71 -24.70 18.64
N MET A 191 -61.61 -23.80 19.62
CA MET A 191 -61.95 -24.10 21.00
C MET A 191 -63.46 -24.31 21.11
N ASN A 192 -63.85 -25.48 21.61
CA ASN A 192 -65.23 -25.95 21.74
C ASN A 192 -66.06 -25.05 22.68
N PHE A 193 -66.48 -23.88 22.20
CA PHE A 193 -67.32 -22.96 22.94
C PHE A 193 -68.79 -23.42 22.86
N VAL A 194 -69.33 -23.81 24.01
CA VAL A 194 -70.79 -23.96 24.25
C VAL A 194 -71.42 -22.57 24.30
N ALA A 195 -71.36 -21.84 23.18
CA ALA A 195 -72.04 -20.57 23.01
C ALA A 195 -73.26 -20.81 22.13
N SER A 196 -74.41 -20.34 22.58
CA SER A 196 -75.73 -20.34 21.89
C SER A 196 -75.73 -19.63 20.52
N ILE A 197 -74.57 -19.20 20.03
CA ILE A 197 -74.34 -18.69 18.68
C ILE A 197 -74.28 -19.82 17.63
N PHE A 198 -73.96 -21.05 18.05
CA PHE A 198 -73.90 -22.24 17.18
C PHE A 198 -75.28 -22.89 16.97
N ASP A 199 -76.28 -22.56 17.78
CA ASP A 199 -77.66 -23.07 17.62
C ASP A 199 -78.34 -22.51 16.36
N TYR A 200 -77.86 -21.36 15.85
CA TYR A 200 -78.37 -20.73 14.62
C TYR A 200 -77.32 -20.81 13.50
N PRO A 201 -77.53 -21.66 12.48
CA PRO A 201 -76.61 -21.81 11.35
C PRO A 201 -76.26 -20.48 10.67
N SER A 202 -77.23 -19.56 10.59
CA SER A 202 -77.06 -18.23 9.98
C SER A 202 -76.08 -17.33 10.75
N ALA A 203 -76.11 -17.34 12.09
CA ALA A 203 -75.23 -16.51 12.91
C ALA A 203 -73.75 -16.94 12.77
N PHE A 204 -73.51 -18.25 12.70
CA PHE A 204 -72.18 -18.80 12.47
C PHE A 204 -71.59 -18.37 11.12
N TYR A 205 -72.36 -18.47 10.02
CA TYR A 205 -71.90 -18.02 8.70
C TYR A 205 -71.60 -16.51 8.68
N TRP A 206 -72.42 -15.66 9.32
CA TRP A 206 -72.16 -14.22 9.38
C TRP A 206 -70.88 -13.90 10.15
N VAL A 207 -70.64 -14.54 11.29
CA VAL A 207 -69.40 -14.34 12.07
C VAL A 207 -68.17 -14.81 11.29
N LEU A 208 -68.27 -15.94 10.58
CA LEU A 208 -67.19 -16.47 9.75
C LEU A 208 -66.87 -15.52 8.58
N ILE A 209 -67.89 -14.96 7.92
CA ILE A 209 -67.73 -13.98 6.84
C ILE A 209 -67.12 -12.68 7.37
N ILE A 210 -67.62 -12.14 8.48
CA ILE A 210 -67.12 -10.87 9.06
C ILE A 210 -65.68 -11.04 9.54
N SER A 211 -65.36 -12.16 10.20
CA SER A 211 -64.01 -12.46 10.68
C SER A 211 -63.03 -12.69 9.52
N GLY A 212 -63.45 -13.42 8.48
CA GLY A 212 -62.65 -13.61 7.26
C GLY A 212 -62.40 -12.29 6.53
N PHE A 213 -63.44 -11.46 6.39
CA PHE A 213 -63.34 -10.15 5.78
C PHE A 213 -62.44 -9.19 6.58
N ALA A 214 -62.54 -9.19 7.92
CA ALA A 214 -61.66 -8.42 8.79
C ALA A 214 -60.19 -8.84 8.63
N CYS A 215 -59.92 -10.13 8.44
CA CYS A 215 -58.56 -10.61 8.21
C CYS A 215 -58.02 -10.22 6.82
N VAL A 216 -58.85 -10.32 5.77
CA VAL A 216 -58.48 -9.88 4.42
C VAL A 216 -58.24 -8.37 4.39
N LEU A 217 -59.07 -7.59 5.08
CA LEU A 217 -58.88 -6.15 5.24
C LEU A 217 -57.58 -5.83 5.98
N LEU A 218 -57.27 -6.52 7.09
CA LEU A 218 -56.00 -6.33 7.80
C LEU A 218 -54.79 -6.63 6.91
N TYR A 219 -54.85 -7.70 6.11
CA TYR A 219 -53.81 -8.03 5.13
C TYR A 219 -53.65 -6.94 4.06
N PHE A 220 -54.76 -6.48 3.48
CA PHE A 220 -54.75 -5.41 2.48
C PHE A 220 -54.27 -4.07 3.05
N SER A 221 -54.70 -3.70 4.26
CA SER A 221 -54.23 -2.50 4.96
C SER A 221 -52.72 -2.57 5.20
N PHE A 222 -52.18 -3.74 5.56
CA PHE A 222 -50.74 -3.94 5.71
C PHE A 222 -50.00 -3.82 4.37
N LEU A 223 -50.46 -4.51 3.32
CA LEU A 223 -49.86 -4.39 1.98
C LEU A 223 -49.91 -2.96 1.45
N PHE A 224 -51.04 -2.27 1.67
CA PHE A 224 -51.23 -0.89 1.29
C PHE A 224 -50.30 0.04 2.08
N TYR A 225 -50.15 -0.18 3.39
CA TYR A 225 -49.20 0.55 4.23
C TYR A 225 -47.76 0.36 3.77
N PHE A 226 -47.34 -0.86 3.43
CA PHE A 226 -46.01 -1.13 2.86
C PHE A 226 -45.82 -0.48 1.49
N ARG A 227 -46.85 -0.48 0.64
CA ARG A 227 -46.86 0.21 -0.66
C ARG A 227 -46.78 1.73 -0.52
N TYR A 228 -47.52 2.31 0.42
CA TYR A 228 -47.58 3.76 0.63
C TYR A 228 -46.33 4.30 1.30
N LYS A 229 -45.75 3.54 2.24
CA LYS A 229 -44.62 4.02 3.03
C LYS A 229 -43.31 4.03 2.26
N LYS A 230 -43.24 3.54 1.00
CA LYS A 230 -42.04 3.62 0.11
C LYS A 230 -40.75 3.56 0.93
N VAL A 231 -40.57 2.51 1.72
CA VAL A 231 -39.38 2.38 2.58
C VAL A 231 -38.25 1.88 1.68
N PHE A 232 -37.75 2.80 0.86
CA PHE A 232 -36.38 3.10 0.40
C PHE A 232 -36.40 3.79 -0.99
N PRO A 233 -35.48 4.75 -1.20
CA PRO A 233 -35.50 5.74 -2.28
C PRO A 233 -35.18 5.11 -3.63
N SER A 234 -35.53 5.83 -4.69
CA SER A 234 -35.07 5.60 -6.06
C SER A 234 -33.55 5.60 -6.16
#